data_AF-A0A348UPR3-F1
#
_entry.id   AF-A0A348UPR3-F1
#
_cell.length_a   1.000
_cell.length_b   1.000
_cell.length_c   1.000
_cell.angle_alpha   90.00
_cell.angle_beta   90.00
_cell.angle_gamma   90.00
#
_symmetry.space_group_name_H-M   'P 1'
#
loop_
_entity.id
_entity.type
_entity.pdbx_description
1 polymer ?
#
loop_
_entity_poly.entity_id
_entity_poly.type
_entity_poly.pdbx_seq_one_letter_code
_entity_poly.pdbx_strand_id
1 'polypeptide(L)'
;LDEPTNDLDVETLRALEEALLNFPGTVLVISHDRWFLDRIATHMLAFEGDSHVEWFAGNFSDYEVDHRKRLAASGTDSAPTRIRYKPLVR
;
A
#
# COMPACT_ATOMS: atom_id res chain seq x y z
N LEU A 1 8.57 2.73 -7.72
CA LEU A 1 8.85 1.33 -8.07
C LEU A 1 7.50 0.62 -8.14
N ASP A 2 7.13 0.11 -9.30
CA ASP A 2 5.86 -0.59 -9.49
C ASP A 2 6.16 -2.09 -9.57
N GLU A 3 5.69 -2.86 -8.59
CA GLU A 3 5.93 -4.30 -8.42
C GLU A 3 7.42 -4.73 -8.45
N PRO A 4 8.31 -4.16 -7.60
CA PRO A 4 9.71 -4.58 -7.56
C PRO A 4 9.90 -6.02 -7.05
N THR A 5 8.87 -6.64 -6.49
CA THR A 5 8.87 -7.97 -5.86
C THR A 5 8.61 -9.12 -6.82
N ASN A 6 8.18 -8.87 -8.04
CA ASN A 6 7.64 -9.91 -8.93
C ASN A 6 8.70 -10.86 -9.53
N ASP A 7 9.92 -10.37 -9.73
CA ASP A 7 10.98 -11.10 -10.46
C ASP A 7 12.30 -11.22 -9.66
N LEU A 8 12.25 -10.99 -8.34
CA LEU A 8 13.44 -10.98 -7.48
C LEU A 8 13.48 -12.19 -6.54
N ASP A 9 14.63 -12.86 -6.52
CA ASP A 9 14.95 -13.84 -5.48
C ASP A 9 15.02 -13.18 -4.09
N VAL A 10 14.80 -13.97 -3.03
CA VAL A 10 14.74 -13.50 -1.64
C VAL A 10 16.00 -12.72 -1.22
N GLU A 11 17.17 -13.13 -1.70
CA GLU A 11 18.44 -12.44 -1.43
C GLU A 11 18.47 -11.04 -2.07
N THR A 12 18.02 -10.93 -3.30
CA THR A 12 17.97 -9.66 -4.04
C THR A 12 16.92 -8.71 -3.46
N LEU A 13 15.81 -9.24 -2.94
CA LEU A 13 14.83 -8.45 -2.19
C LEU A 13 15.43 -7.85 -0.92
N ARG A 14 16.20 -8.63 -0.15
CA ARG A 14 16.90 -8.12 1.05
C ARG A 14 17.91 -7.03 0.70
N ALA A 15 18.68 -7.22 -0.36
CA ALA A 15 19.61 -6.19 -0.84
C ALA A 15 18.88 -4.91 -1.27
N LEU A 16 17.72 -5.04 -1.94
CA LEU A 16 16.89 -3.90 -2.31
C LEU A 16 16.30 -3.19 -1.07
N GLU A 17 15.81 -3.94 -0.09
CA GLU A 17 15.31 -3.37 1.18
C GLU A 17 16.41 -2.54 1.87
N GLU A 18 17.63 -3.09 2.01
CA GLU A 18 18.75 -2.36 2.63
C GLU A 18 19.16 -1.13 1.81
N ALA A 19 19.17 -1.23 0.48
CA ALA A 19 19.45 -0.09 -0.38
C ALA A 19 18.40 1.02 -0.22
N LEU A 20 17.12 0.65 -0.11
CA LEU A 20 16.01 1.60 0.08
C LEU A 20 16.05 2.25 1.47
N LEU A 21 16.37 1.50 2.52
CA LEU A 21 16.50 2.04 3.88
C LEU A 21 17.66 3.02 4.01
N ASN A 22 18.76 2.78 3.29
CA ASN A 22 19.93 3.66 3.29
C ASN A 22 19.83 4.79 2.25
N PHE A 23 18.77 4.84 1.45
CA PHE A 23 18.61 5.87 0.44
C PHE A 23 18.19 7.20 1.09
N PRO A 24 18.94 8.30 0.90
CA PRO A 24 18.65 9.57 1.55
C PRO A 24 17.49 10.37 0.92
N GLY A 25 16.85 9.82 -0.10
CA GLY A 25 15.74 10.47 -0.81
C GLY A 25 14.38 9.87 -0.46
N THR A 26 13.34 10.42 -1.07
CA THR A 26 11.99 9.87 -0.99
C THR A 26 11.78 8.82 -2.09
N VAL A 27 11.28 7.65 -1.71
CA VAL A 27 10.92 6.60 -2.67
C VAL A 27 9.42 6.34 -2.57
N LEU A 28 8.75 6.36 -3.73
CA LEU A 28 7.38 5.88 -3.87
C LEU A 28 7.40 4.44 -4.38
N VAL A 29 6.80 3.53 -3.61
CA VAL A 29 6.77 2.09 -3.90
C VAL A 29 5.32 1.62 -3.94
N ILE A 30 4.99 0.86 -4.98
CA ILE A 30 3.72 0.15 -5.14
C ILE A 30 4.09 -1.34 -5.18
N SER A 31 3.53 -2.11 -4.25
CA SER A 31 3.74 -3.56 -4.16
C SER A 31 2.55 -4.20 -3.47
N HIS A 32 2.24 -5.44 -3.83
CA HIS A 32 1.27 -6.26 -3.11
C HIS A 32 1.89 -7.10 -1.96
N ASP A 33 3.22 -7.06 -1.74
CA ASP A 33 3.88 -7.79 -0.67
C ASP A 33 3.78 -7.05 0.68
N ARG A 34 2.97 -7.61 1.58
CA ARG A 34 2.75 -7.09 2.94
C ARG A 34 4.05 -7.02 3.75
N TRP A 35 4.92 -8.03 3.66
CA TRP A 35 6.15 -8.09 4.45
C TRP A 35 7.17 -7.06 3.99
N PHE A 36 7.24 -6.81 2.68
CA PHE A 36 8.09 -5.79 2.11
C PHE A 36 7.64 -4.39 2.55
N LEU A 37 6.35 -4.08 2.36
CA LEU A 37 5.77 -2.81 2.76
C LEU A 37 5.93 -2.56 4.27
N ASP A 38 5.73 -3.58 5.10
CA ASP A 38 5.86 -3.43 6.56
C ASP A 38 7.26 -3.03 7.02
N ARG A 39 8.30 -3.43 6.25
CA ARG A 39 9.71 -3.18 6.59
C ARG A 39 10.23 -1.84 6.08
N ILE A 40 9.75 -1.36 4.94
CA ILE A 40 10.27 -0.13 4.32
C ILE A 40 9.33 1.07 4.42
N ALA A 41 8.02 0.84 4.59
CA ALA A 41 7.04 1.93 4.54
C ALA A 41 7.08 2.74 5.84
N THR A 42 7.23 4.05 5.67
CA THR A 42 7.03 5.03 6.74
C THR A 42 5.65 5.67 6.66
N HIS A 43 5.05 5.66 5.46
CA HIS A 43 3.74 6.21 5.15
C HIS A 43 3.07 5.30 4.12
N MET A 44 1.75 5.20 4.22
CA MET A 44 0.90 4.39 3.36
C MET A 44 -0.12 5.29 2.67
N LEU A 45 -0.22 5.12 1.36
CA LEU A 45 -1.29 5.67 0.54
C LEU A 45 -2.25 4.52 0.24
N ALA A 46 -3.39 4.51 0.90
CA ALA A 46 -4.38 3.46 0.75
C ALA A 46 -5.57 3.90 -0.09
N PHE A 47 -5.91 3.11 -1.10
CA PHE A 47 -7.05 3.34 -1.96
C PHE A 47 -8.23 2.52 -1.44
N GLU A 48 -9.17 3.15 -0.73
CA GLU A 48 -10.26 2.46 -0.01
C GLU A 48 -11.57 2.36 -0.83
N GLY A 49 -11.52 2.62 -2.14
CA GLY A 49 -12.71 2.65 -3.01
C GLY A 49 -13.33 4.05 -3.14
N ASP A 50 -14.33 4.21 -4.01
CA ASP A 50 -14.99 5.51 -4.31
C ASP A 50 -14.07 6.69 -4.63
N SER A 51 -12.87 6.40 -5.17
CA SER A 51 -11.80 7.39 -5.39
C SER A 51 -11.30 8.08 -4.10
N HIS A 52 -11.56 7.48 -2.94
CA HIS A 52 -10.99 7.87 -1.66
C HIS A 52 -9.56 7.36 -1.55
N VAL A 53 -8.67 8.27 -1.18
CA VAL A 53 -7.26 7.97 -0.91
C VAL A 53 -6.97 8.42 0.51
N GLU A 54 -6.67 7.45 1.36
CA GLU A 54 -6.31 7.67 2.74
C GLU A 54 -4.79 7.77 2.89
N TRP A 55 -4.34 8.83 3.55
CA TRP A 55 -2.94 8.99 3.94
C TRP A 55 -2.75 8.51 5.38
N PHE A 56 -1.94 7.49 5.57
CA PHE A 56 -1.64 6.92 6.88
C PHE A 56 -0.14 7.00 7.18
N ALA A 57 0.22 7.48 8.37
CA ALA A 57 1.60 7.51 8.83
C ALA A 57 1.88 6.25 9.67
N GLY A 58 2.71 5.35 9.14
CA GLY A 58 2.99 4.05 9.72
C GLY A 58 3.21 2.99 8.65
N ASN A 59 3.44 1.76 9.11
CA ASN A 59 3.67 0.61 8.25
C ASN A 59 2.35 -0.06 7.82
N PHE A 60 2.45 -1.17 7.09
CA PHE A 60 1.28 -1.90 6.62
C PHE A 60 0.45 -2.50 7.77
N SER A 61 1.10 -3.07 8.79
CA SER A 61 0.43 -3.71 9.92
C SER A 61 -0.41 -2.72 10.73
N ASP A 62 0.15 -1.54 10.98
CA ASP A 62 -0.53 -0.44 11.68
C ASP A 62 -1.73 0.05 10.87
N TYR A 63 -1.56 0.22 9.55
CA TYR A 63 -2.64 0.57 8.64
C TYR A 63 -3.76 -0.48 8.65
N GLU A 64 -3.43 -1.78 8.65
CA GLU A 64 -4.46 -2.83 8.66
C GLU A 64 -5.32 -2.80 9.94
N VAL A 65 -4.70 -2.52 11.10
CA VAL A 65 -5.41 -2.37 12.36
C VAL A 65 -6.32 -1.14 12.34
N ASP A 66 -5.83 -0.01 11.84
CA ASP A 66 -6.61 1.22 11.77
C ASP A 66 -7.77 1.10 10.77
N HIS A 67 -7.50 0.58 9.57
CA HIS A 67 -8.50 0.32 8.55
C HIS A 67 -9.61 -0.60 9.07
N ARG A 68 -9.26 -1.66 9.81
CA ARG A 68 -10.26 -2.55 10.43
C ARG A 68 -11.13 -1.84 11.46
N LYS A 69 -10.55 -0.94 12.27
CA LYS A 69 -11.31 -0.13 13.22
C LYS A 69 -12.23 0.85 12.51
N ARG A 70 -11.76 1.51 11.44
CA ARG A 70 -12.55 2.45 10.64
C ARG A 70 -13.72 1.75 9.94
N LEU A 71 -13.48 0.60 9.31
CA LEU A 71 -14.53 -0.22 8.69
C LEU A 71 -15.58 -0.71 9.70
N ALA A 72 -15.13 -1.16 10.87
CA ALA A 72 -16.05 -1.57 11.94
C ALA A 72 -16.90 -0.39 12.45
N ALA A 73 -16.34 0.83 12.48
CA ALA A 73 -17.05 2.04 12.87
C ALA A 73 -17.99 2.57 11.78
N SER A 74 -17.64 2.39 10.49
CA SER A 74 -18.45 2.86 9.36
C SER A 74 -19.61 1.91 9.00
N GLY A 75 -19.67 0.73 9.63
CA GLY A 75 -20.73 -0.27 9.37
C GLY A 75 -20.79 -0.73 7.92
N THR A 76 -19.72 -0.51 7.16
CA THR A 76 -19.64 -0.84 5.74
C THR A 76 -19.23 -2.30 5.61
N ASP A 77 -20.15 -3.16 5.15
CA ASP A 77 -19.83 -4.54 4.82
C ASP A 77 -18.68 -4.59 3.82
N SER A 78 -17.70 -5.44 4.08
CA SER A 78 -16.46 -5.65 3.30
C SER A 78 -16.69 -6.24 1.90
N ALA A 79 -17.89 -6.08 1.35
CA ALA A 79 -18.26 -6.58 0.04
C ALA A 79 -17.60 -5.71 -1.04
N PRO A 80 -16.85 -6.30 -1.99
CA PRO A 80 -16.20 -5.55 -3.05
C PRO A 80 -17.26 -4.82 -3.89
N THR A 81 -17.32 -3.50 -3.74
CA THR A 81 -18.25 -2.67 -4.51
C THR A 81 -17.59 -2.31 -5.83
N ARG A 82 -18.26 -2.61 -6.94
CA ARG A 82 -17.70 -2.47 -8.28
C ARG A 82 -17.57 -0.99 -8.64
N ILE A 83 -16.34 -0.46 -8.65
CA ILE A 83 -16.06 0.94 -9.03
C ILE A 83 -16.47 1.15 -10.49
N ARG A 84 -17.47 2.01 -10.73
CA ARG A 84 -17.87 2.44 -12.08
C ARG A 84 -17.09 3.68 -12.47
N TYR A 85 -16.06 3.52 -13.29
CA TYR A 85 -15.35 4.65 -13.88
C TYR A 85 -16.26 5.42 -14.85
N LYS A 86 -16.22 6.75 -14.79
CA LYS A 86 -16.91 7.63 -15.73
C LYS A 86 -16.26 7.48 -17.11
N PRO A 87 -17.01 7.23 -18.20
CA PRO A 87 -16.41 7.06 -19.52
C PRO A 87 -15.66 8.33 -19.94
N LEU A 88 -14.41 8.16 -20.37
CA LEU A 88 -13.60 9.24 -20.93
C LEU A 88 -14.28 9.72 -22.22
N VAL A 89 -14.79 10.95 -22.21
CA VAL A 89 -15.33 11.61 -23.40
C VAL A 89 -14.13 12.13 -24.18
N ARG A 90 -14.01 11.71 -25.44
CA ARG A 90 -12.92 12.03 -26.36
C ARG A 90 -13.20 13.31 -27.11
#